data_AF-A0A6I1H9Y7-F1
#
_entry.id   AF-A0A6I1H9Y7-F1
#
_cell.length_a   1.000
_cell.length_b   1.000
_cell.length_c   1.000
_cell.angle_alpha   90.00
_cell.angle_beta   90.00
_cell.angle_gamma   90.00
#
_symmetry.space_group_name_H-M   'P 1'
#
loop_
_entity.id
_entity.type
_entity.pdbx_description
1 polymer ?
#
loop_
_entity_poly.entity_id
_entity_poly.type
_entity_poly.pdbx_seq_one_letter_code
_entity_poly.pdbx_strand_id
1 'polypeptide(L)'
;MRFAFVLAASLLSTATFAQPLVAEAPLRAHLSFLADDLLEGRGTGQRGGDLAVRYLETQAAVAGLQPLPDGTYRQALTIVGSKALPSSTVTFSAGGKTLSPAFGKDIVFGAANGQQTVAFDAPVVFAGYGIRAPEEQWDDFKGIDLKGKLVIMMVNDPQPTSAEPNRFAGKSLTYYGRWVYKYEEALRQGAAGVLLIHTTASASYPWSVPANGFGHERFNLAGAGNAMEGWLQEDMARTLFQAGGQDLDALRAQAETREFRPVALNATVKVALNSQIRSIEQFNVAGIVPGTDPKLKDEAVIYSAHWDHLGKDDDGGSRGGQSDHIYNGAIDNASGAAALLAMAQVAVKQPARRTQIFLWPAGEETGMLGSTAYTRKPLWPLAKTAADLNLDSMNFVGKTHDIGVAGAERSSLYASAAKVAKRMGLRLAPTIPDLSGAFYRADHFAFAKAGVPAFNVGSAVFSGDGSFDFVKEPKVSGERLVAFKKDYHQVSDEYHPSWDLSGMLQQAQFTLNLGYEVANDKNLPTWNKGEAFGKVKR
;
A
#
# COMPACT_ATOMS: atom_id res chain seq x y z
N MET A 1 -74.36 -31.24 20.79
CA MET A 1 -72.95 -31.42 21.18
C MET A 1 -72.08 -30.82 20.09
N ARG A 2 -71.41 -29.69 20.36
CA ARG A 2 -70.42 -29.08 19.46
C ARG A 2 -69.05 -29.27 20.12
N PHE A 3 -68.16 -30.03 19.48
CA PHE A 3 -66.76 -30.16 19.89
C PHE A 3 -65.97 -28.97 19.34
N ALA A 4 -65.35 -28.20 20.24
CA ALA A 4 -64.44 -27.12 19.90
C ALA A 4 -63.01 -27.67 19.76
N PHE A 5 -62.40 -27.47 18.59
CA PHE A 5 -60.97 -27.67 18.37
C PHE A 5 -60.21 -26.47 18.93
N VAL A 6 -59.30 -26.72 19.88
CA VAL A 6 -58.32 -25.73 20.34
C VAL A 6 -57.10 -25.81 19.42
N LEU A 7 -56.86 -24.74 18.65
CA LEU A 7 -55.67 -24.58 17.83
C LEU A 7 -54.55 -24.03 18.71
N ALA A 8 -53.50 -24.82 18.95
CA ALA A 8 -52.28 -24.34 19.61
C ALA A 8 -51.44 -23.55 18.58
N ALA A 9 -51.32 -22.24 18.79
CA ALA A 9 -50.44 -21.38 18.00
C ALA A 9 -49.00 -21.50 18.51
N SER A 10 -48.15 -22.18 17.74
CA SER A 10 -46.70 -22.22 17.94
C SER A 10 -46.10 -20.84 17.63
N LEU A 11 -45.75 -20.08 18.65
CA LEU A 11 -44.95 -18.85 18.52
C LEU A 11 -43.52 -19.24 18.12
N LEU A 12 -43.24 -19.22 16.82
CA LEU A 12 -41.87 -19.19 16.29
C LEU A 12 -41.25 -17.84 16.68
N SER A 13 -40.47 -17.81 17.75
CA SER A 13 -39.59 -16.69 18.08
C SER A 13 -38.53 -16.61 16.98
N THR A 14 -38.66 -15.64 16.08
CA THR A 14 -37.55 -15.24 15.21
C THR A 14 -36.49 -14.63 16.12
N ALA A 15 -35.45 -15.40 16.44
CA ALA A 15 -34.27 -14.86 17.09
C ALA A 15 -33.71 -13.74 16.21
N THR A 16 -33.93 -12.48 16.60
CA THR A 16 -33.24 -11.35 15.99
C THR A 16 -31.77 -11.49 16.36
N PHE A 17 -30.96 -12.04 15.45
CA PHE A 17 -29.51 -12.04 15.59
C PHE A 17 -29.06 -10.59 15.81
N ALA A 18 -28.58 -10.30 17.02
CA ALA A 18 -28.01 -9.01 17.34
C ALA A 18 -26.81 -8.79 16.41
N GLN A 19 -26.72 -7.61 15.77
CA GLN A 19 -25.62 -7.32 14.87
C GLN A 19 -24.27 -7.48 15.61
N PRO A 20 -23.25 -8.05 14.95
CA PRO A 20 -21.92 -8.16 15.52
C PRO A 20 -21.43 -6.76 15.88
N LEU A 21 -21.12 -6.51 17.15
CA LEU A 21 -20.73 -5.19 17.64
C LEU A 21 -19.27 -5.18 18.09
N VAL A 22 -18.45 -4.35 17.44
CA VAL A 22 -17.09 -4.06 17.89
C VAL A 22 -17.18 -3.15 19.11
N ALA A 23 -16.43 -3.49 20.16
CA ALA A 23 -16.39 -2.71 21.40
C ALA A 23 -15.16 -1.79 21.43
N GLU A 24 -15.32 -0.58 21.97
CA GLU A 24 -14.22 0.40 22.05
C GLU A 24 -13.11 -0.05 23.01
N ALA A 25 -13.46 -0.60 24.18
CA ALA A 25 -12.47 -0.89 25.22
C ALA A 25 -11.36 -1.85 24.76
N PRO A 26 -11.64 -2.99 24.09
CA PRO A 26 -10.60 -3.83 23.50
C PRO A 26 -9.76 -3.09 22.45
N LEU A 27 -10.42 -2.36 21.54
CA LEU A 27 -9.73 -1.60 20.48
C LEU A 27 -8.77 -0.58 21.07
N ARG A 28 -9.22 0.23 22.03
CA ARG A 28 -8.41 1.25 22.71
C ARG A 28 -7.23 0.64 23.45
N ALA A 29 -7.42 -0.50 24.11
CA ALA A 29 -6.35 -1.19 24.82
C ALA A 29 -5.27 -1.71 23.85
N HIS A 30 -5.68 -2.32 22.73
CA HIS A 30 -4.74 -2.75 21.69
C HIS A 30 -3.99 -1.57 21.06
N LEU A 31 -4.69 -0.49 20.73
CA LEU A 31 -4.09 0.73 20.17
C LEU A 31 -3.04 1.32 21.11
N SER A 32 -3.40 1.51 22.39
CA SER A 32 -2.50 2.07 23.39
C SER A 32 -1.25 1.22 23.59
N PHE A 33 -1.35 -0.10 23.53
CA PHE A 33 -0.19 -0.99 23.70
C PHE A 33 0.67 -1.08 22.44
N LEU A 34 0.03 -1.20 21.28
CA LEU A 34 0.77 -1.30 20.02
C LEU A 34 1.59 -0.05 19.81
N ALA A 35 1.04 1.14 20.08
CA ALA A 35 1.70 2.44 19.96
C ALA A 35 2.62 2.82 21.16
N ASP A 36 2.91 1.90 22.07
CA ASP A 36 3.75 2.17 23.24
C ASP A 36 5.25 2.11 22.88
N ASP A 37 6.07 2.95 23.53
CA ASP A 37 7.55 2.96 23.39
C ASP A 37 8.18 1.59 23.64
N LEU A 38 7.54 0.74 24.46
CA LEU A 38 7.94 -0.65 24.68
C LEU A 38 8.11 -1.43 23.37
N LEU A 39 7.36 -1.07 22.33
CA LEU A 39 7.42 -1.69 21.01
C LEU A 39 8.35 -0.97 20.04
N GLU A 40 9.08 0.07 20.47
CA GLU A 40 10.16 0.72 19.70
C GLU A 40 9.75 1.07 18.25
N GLY A 41 8.50 1.53 18.08
CA GLY A 41 7.97 1.90 16.77
C GLY A 41 7.79 0.77 15.76
N ARG A 42 7.92 -0.49 16.19
CA ARG A 42 7.60 -1.69 15.40
C ARG A 42 8.32 -1.76 14.04
N GLY A 43 9.57 -1.29 13.99
CA GLY A 43 10.35 -1.20 12.76
C GLY A 43 10.58 -2.57 12.10
N THR A 44 10.42 -2.64 10.78
CA THR A 44 10.75 -3.83 10.01
C THR A 44 12.21 -4.25 10.23
N GLY A 45 12.42 -5.48 10.69
CA GLY A 45 13.75 -6.00 11.00
C GLY A 45 14.42 -5.40 12.25
N GLN A 46 13.63 -4.81 13.16
CA GLN A 46 14.03 -4.34 14.48
C GLN A 46 13.30 -5.13 15.59
N ARG A 47 13.82 -5.07 16.82
CA ARG A 47 13.28 -5.77 18.00
C ARG A 47 11.81 -5.44 18.26
N GLY A 48 11.42 -4.18 18.08
CA GLY A 48 10.03 -3.72 18.18
C GLY A 48 9.05 -4.51 17.31
N GLY A 49 9.46 -4.85 16.07
CA GLY A 49 8.65 -5.66 15.17
C GLY A 49 8.45 -7.09 15.64
N ASP A 50 9.49 -7.71 16.20
CA ASP A 50 9.39 -9.06 16.77
C ASP A 50 8.42 -9.12 17.95
N LEU A 51 8.42 -8.06 18.79
CA LEU A 51 7.46 -7.92 19.90
C LEU A 51 6.03 -7.73 19.38
N ALA A 52 5.83 -6.93 18.33
CA ALA A 52 4.52 -6.74 17.70
C ALA A 52 3.98 -8.06 17.15
N VAL A 53 4.79 -8.83 16.41
CA VAL A 53 4.42 -10.16 15.91
C VAL A 53 4.02 -11.09 17.05
N ARG A 54 4.83 -11.15 18.13
CA ARG A 54 4.52 -11.97 19.31
C ARG A 54 3.23 -11.54 20.00
N TYR A 55 2.98 -10.23 20.08
CA TYR A 55 1.75 -9.71 20.65
C TYR A 55 0.54 -10.11 19.80
N LEU A 56 0.60 -9.90 18.49
CA LEU A 56 -0.49 -10.19 17.57
C LEU A 56 -0.86 -11.67 17.55
N GLU A 57 0.10 -12.60 17.48
CA GLU A 57 -0.20 -14.04 17.54
C GLU A 57 -0.84 -14.45 18.87
N THR A 58 -0.41 -13.81 19.98
CA THR A 58 -0.94 -14.10 21.30
C THR A 58 -2.38 -13.59 21.41
N GLN A 59 -2.65 -12.37 20.94
CA GLN A 59 -3.99 -11.80 20.94
C GLN A 59 -4.92 -12.52 19.95
N ALA A 60 -4.41 -12.99 18.81
CA ALA A 60 -5.15 -13.83 17.87
C ALA A 60 -5.60 -15.14 18.53
N ALA A 61 -4.70 -15.81 19.25
CA ALA A 61 -5.01 -17.02 20.01
C ALA A 61 -6.03 -16.76 21.13
N VAL A 62 -5.86 -15.69 21.91
CA VAL A 62 -6.81 -15.28 22.97
C VAL A 62 -8.18 -14.95 22.39
N ALA A 63 -8.23 -14.32 21.21
CA ALA A 63 -9.48 -14.03 20.52
C ALA A 63 -10.19 -15.29 20.01
N GLY A 64 -9.50 -16.44 19.92
CA GLY A 64 -10.06 -17.70 19.43
C GLY A 64 -9.94 -17.90 17.92
N LEU A 65 -9.08 -17.13 17.24
CA LEU A 65 -8.76 -17.38 15.83
C LEU A 65 -8.05 -18.72 15.71
N GLN A 66 -8.38 -19.51 14.69
CA GLN A 66 -7.63 -20.72 14.37
C GLN A 66 -6.27 -20.37 13.76
N PRO A 67 -5.19 -21.09 14.16
CA PRO A 67 -3.90 -20.94 13.52
C PRO A 67 -3.91 -21.48 12.09
N LEU A 68 -2.81 -21.23 11.37
CA LEU A 68 -2.50 -21.83 10.09
C LEU A 68 -2.34 -23.36 10.21
N PRO A 69 -2.33 -24.11 9.09
CA PRO A 69 -2.23 -25.58 9.12
C PRO A 69 -1.00 -26.14 9.84
N ASP A 70 0.09 -25.36 9.96
CA ASP A 70 1.30 -25.73 10.71
C ASP A 70 1.21 -25.47 12.22
N GLY A 71 0.05 -24.99 12.70
CA GLY A 71 -0.20 -24.68 14.10
C GLY A 71 0.31 -23.30 14.55
N THR A 72 0.92 -22.52 13.66
CA THR A 72 1.39 -21.17 13.93
C THR A 72 0.41 -20.11 13.43
N TYR A 73 0.58 -18.85 13.83
CA TYR A 73 -0.10 -17.72 13.19
C TYR A 73 0.80 -17.00 12.19
N ARG A 74 1.97 -17.57 11.84
CA ARG A 74 3.03 -16.84 11.13
C ARG A 74 3.21 -17.36 9.72
N GLN A 75 3.15 -16.45 8.75
CA GLN A 75 3.65 -16.71 7.41
C GLN A 75 5.00 -16.01 7.26
N ALA A 76 6.08 -16.80 7.20
CA ALA A 76 7.43 -16.30 7.04
C ALA A 76 7.66 -15.69 5.65
N LEU A 77 8.40 -14.58 5.62
CA LEU A 77 8.96 -13.97 4.43
C LEU A 77 10.41 -13.57 4.67
N THR A 78 11.26 -13.76 3.66
CA THR A 78 12.66 -13.33 3.69
C THR A 78 12.79 -11.98 3.01
N ILE A 79 13.22 -11.00 3.78
CA ILE A 79 13.49 -9.64 3.35
C ILE A 79 15.00 -9.45 3.27
N VAL A 80 15.45 -8.69 2.27
CA VAL A 80 16.83 -8.29 2.10
C VAL A 80 16.92 -6.79 2.33
N GLY A 81 17.63 -6.40 3.38
CA GLY A 81 18.07 -5.04 3.63
C GLY A 81 19.31 -4.73 2.79
N SER A 82 19.31 -3.57 2.13
CA SER A 82 20.36 -3.11 1.21
C SER A 82 20.65 -1.64 1.46
N LYS A 83 21.90 -1.32 1.83
CA LYS A 83 22.38 0.05 2.03
C LYS A 83 23.56 0.32 1.11
N ALA A 84 23.46 1.31 0.22
CA ALA A 84 24.57 1.70 -0.63
C ALA A 84 25.73 2.26 0.22
N LEU A 85 26.95 1.80 -0.05
CA LEU A 85 28.15 2.24 0.66
C LEU A 85 28.77 3.47 -0.02
N PRO A 86 29.50 4.33 0.72
CA PRO A 86 30.19 5.50 0.16
C PRO A 86 31.19 5.19 -0.97
N SER A 87 31.66 3.94 -1.07
CA SER A 87 32.51 3.45 -2.16
C SER A 87 31.76 3.23 -3.48
N SER A 88 30.46 3.55 -3.55
CA SER A 88 29.65 3.37 -4.73
C SER A 88 29.74 4.58 -5.66
N THR A 89 29.82 4.33 -6.97
CA THR A 89 29.99 5.38 -7.99
C THR A 89 29.09 5.15 -9.19
N VAL A 90 28.52 6.24 -9.70
CA VAL A 90 27.86 6.29 -11.01
C VAL A 90 28.50 7.42 -11.79
N THR A 91 28.98 7.12 -12.99
CA THR A 91 29.61 8.11 -13.87
C THR A 91 29.03 8.00 -15.26
N PHE A 92 28.66 9.13 -15.85
CA PHE A 92 28.18 9.18 -17.22
C PHE A 92 29.27 9.74 -18.16
N SER A 93 29.32 9.23 -19.38
CA SER A 93 30.12 9.79 -20.46
C SER A 93 29.23 10.17 -21.64
N ALA A 94 29.22 11.45 -22.01
CA ALA A 94 28.40 12.01 -23.08
C ALA A 94 29.09 13.22 -23.72
N GLY A 95 29.09 13.33 -25.04
CA GLY A 95 29.67 14.49 -25.75
C GLY A 95 31.16 14.74 -25.44
N GLY A 96 31.94 13.69 -25.17
CA GLY A 96 33.34 13.79 -24.75
C GLY A 96 33.56 14.28 -23.31
N LYS A 97 32.48 14.51 -22.55
CA LYS A 97 32.53 14.92 -21.13
C LYS A 97 32.27 13.73 -20.23
N THR A 98 32.90 13.75 -19.06
CA THR A 98 32.61 12.85 -17.95
C THR A 98 31.80 13.60 -16.90
N LEU A 99 30.64 13.06 -16.52
CA LEU A 99 29.73 13.63 -15.52
C LEU A 99 29.71 12.69 -14.31
N SER A 100 30.10 13.20 -13.14
CA SER A 100 30.14 12.47 -11.88
C SER A 100 29.16 13.08 -10.87
N PRO A 101 27.86 12.75 -10.96
CA PRO A 101 26.85 13.31 -10.06
C PRO A 101 27.13 12.98 -8.59
N ALA A 102 26.91 13.94 -7.69
CA ALA A 102 27.05 13.72 -6.27
C ALA A 102 25.87 12.92 -5.71
N PHE A 103 26.14 11.83 -5.00
CA PHE A 103 25.11 11.03 -4.33
C PHE A 103 24.33 11.86 -3.31
N GLY A 104 23.01 11.65 -3.23
CA GLY A 104 22.09 12.37 -2.35
C GLY A 104 21.74 13.79 -2.82
N LYS A 105 22.63 14.45 -3.59
CA LYS A 105 22.38 15.77 -4.15
C LYS A 105 21.86 15.70 -5.58
N ASP A 106 22.61 15.09 -6.49
CA ASP A 106 22.34 15.09 -7.94
C ASP A 106 21.74 13.75 -8.41
N ILE A 107 22.06 12.66 -7.70
CA ILE A 107 21.60 11.30 -7.98
C ILE A 107 21.38 10.54 -6.68
N VAL A 108 20.43 9.60 -6.68
CA VAL A 108 20.37 8.51 -5.71
C VAL A 108 20.21 7.19 -6.42
N PHE A 109 20.77 6.13 -5.86
CA PHE A 109 20.72 4.80 -6.43
C PHE A 109 20.99 3.71 -5.39
N GLY A 110 20.50 2.50 -5.66
CA GLY A 110 20.73 1.33 -4.82
C GLY A 110 20.35 0.04 -5.53
N ALA A 111 20.70 -1.09 -4.93
CA ALA A 111 20.41 -2.42 -5.45
C ALA A 111 19.16 -2.96 -4.77
N ALA A 112 18.19 -3.41 -5.57
CA ALA A 112 16.98 -4.08 -5.09
C ALA A 112 17.05 -5.61 -5.26
N ASN A 113 18.03 -6.11 -6.02
CA ASN A 113 18.22 -7.54 -6.28
C ASN A 113 18.96 -8.31 -5.17
N GLY A 114 19.37 -7.62 -4.09
CA GLY A 114 20.07 -8.21 -2.95
C GLY A 114 21.55 -8.55 -3.19
N GLN A 115 22.16 -8.07 -4.28
CA GLN A 115 23.59 -8.28 -4.53
C GLN A 115 24.46 -7.27 -3.77
N GLN A 116 25.55 -7.77 -3.19
CA GLN A 116 26.53 -6.93 -2.48
C GLN A 116 27.34 -6.05 -3.44
N THR A 117 27.61 -6.52 -4.65
CA THR A 117 28.34 -5.77 -5.67
C THR A 117 27.59 -5.85 -6.99
N VAL A 118 27.33 -4.69 -7.58
CA VAL A 118 26.77 -4.53 -8.92
C VAL A 118 27.71 -3.63 -9.71
N ALA A 119 28.23 -4.12 -10.83
CA ALA A 119 29.06 -3.35 -11.72
C ALA A 119 28.69 -3.60 -13.18
N PHE A 120 28.52 -2.53 -13.95
CA PHE A 120 28.26 -2.62 -15.38
C PHE A 120 28.60 -1.32 -16.10
N ASP A 121 28.92 -1.44 -17.38
CA ASP A 121 28.95 -0.35 -18.35
C ASP A 121 27.76 -0.54 -19.30
N ALA A 122 26.97 0.50 -19.53
CA ALA A 122 25.76 0.39 -20.33
C ALA A 122 25.48 1.66 -21.15
N PRO A 123 24.90 1.55 -22.36
CA PRO A 123 24.31 2.69 -23.04
C PRO A 123 23.10 3.20 -22.28
N VAL A 124 22.84 4.51 -22.38
CA VAL A 124 21.72 5.18 -21.71
C VAL A 124 20.60 5.49 -22.70
N VAL A 125 19.37 5.14 -22.34
CA VAL A 125 18.17 5.35 -23.15
C VAL A 125 17.13 6.11 -22.33
N PHE A 126 16.50 7.12 -22.93
CA PHE A 126 15.29 7.74 -22.41
C PHE A 126 14.06 7.03 -22.97
N ALA A 127 13.17 6.55 -22.10
CA ALA A 127 11.98 5.80 -22.47
C ALA A 127 10.68 6.52 -22.11
N GLY A 128 10.66 7.86 -22.16
CA GLY A 128 9.43 8.63 -21.95
C GLY A 128 8.87 8.43 -20.54
N TYR A 129 7.58 8.13 -20.44
CA TYR A 129 6.95 7.73 -19.19
C TYR A 129 7.23 6.27 -18.82
N GLY A 130 7.80 5.45 -19.69
CA GLY A 130 8.08 4.05 -19.40
C GLY A 130 6.82 3.20 -19.24
N ILE A 131 5.76 3.50 -20.00
CA ILE A 131 4.45 2.86 -19.86
C ILE A 131 4.21 1.82 -20.95
N ARG A 132 3.69 0.66 -20.54
CA ARG A 132 3.02 -0.30 -21.41
C ARG A 132 1.59 -0.54 -20.91
N ALA A 133 0.63 0.09 -21.58
CA ALA A 133 -0.79 0.06 -21.24
C ALA A 133 -1.63 -0.25 -22.49
N PRO A 134 -1.90 -1.53 -22.79
CA PRO A 134 -2.64 -1.92 -24.00
C PRO A 134 -4.05 -1.32 -24.09
N GLU A 135 -4.76 -1.14 -22.98
CA GLU A 135 -6.06 -0.47 -22.95
C GLU A 135 -6.00 1.02 -23.33
N GLU A 136 -4.85 1.66 -23.12
CA GLU A 136 -4.60 3.06 -23.52
C GLU A 136 -3.96 3.14 -24.91
N GLN A 137 -3.71 1.99 -25.58
CA GLN A 137 -2.93 1.89 -26.81
C GLN A 137 -1.55 2.55 -26.68
N TRP A 138 -0.93 2.37 -25.51
CA TRP A 138 0.32 3.03 -25.14
C TRP A 138 1.45 2.03 -24.93
N ASP A 139 2.60 2.28 -25.55
CA ASP A 139 3.83 1.50 -25.37
C ASP A 139 5.03 2.42 -25.54
N ASP A 140 5.71 2.79 -24.47
CA ASP A 140 6.89 3.65 -24.55
C ASP A 140 8.15 2.89 -24.97
N PHE A 141 8.07 1.58 -25.23
CA PHE A 141 9.24 0.74 -25.51
C PHE A 141 9.39 0.35 -27.00
N LYS A 142 8.67 1.05 -27.89
CA LYS A 142 8.60 0.72 -29.32
C LYS A 142 9.97 0.75 -30.00
N GLY A 143 10.35 -0.39 -30.58
CA GLY A 143 11.45 -0.45 -31.55
C GLY A 143 12.86 -0.37 -30.95
N ILE A 144 13.02 -0.54 -29.64
CA ILE A 144 14.32 -0.70 -28.99
C ILE A 144 14.31 -1.91 -28.05
N ASP A 145 15.39 -2.67 -28.03
CA ASP A 145 15.64 -3.65 -26.97
C ASP A 145 16.25 -2.90 -25.77
N LEU A 146 15.65 -2.98 -24.58
CA LEU A 146 16.21 -2.34 -23.38
C LEU A 146 17.16 -3.25 -22.60
N LYS A 147 17.33 -4.51 -23.04
CA LYS A 147 18.21 -5.46 -22.36
C LYS A 147 19.63 -4.90 -22.26
N GLY A 148 20.18 -4.94 -21.04
CA GLY A 148 21.54 -4.49 -20.75
C GLY A 148 21.75 -2.98 -20.81
N LYS A 149 20.69 -2.16 -20.86
CA LYS A 149 20.78 -0.69 -20.94
C LYS A 149 20.41 -0.04 -19.61
N LEU A 150 20.93 1.16 -19.35
CA LEU A 150 20.39 2.02 -18.30
C LEU A 150 19.22 2.81 -18.88
N VAL A 151 18.05 2.69 -18.26
CA VAL A 151 16.83 3.35 -18.75
C VAL A 151 16.50 4.53 -17.84
N ILE A 152 16.33 5.70 -18.44
CA ILE A 152 15.83 6.91 -17.77
C ILE A 152 14.36 7.09 -18.13
N MET A 153 13.50 7.28 -17.13
CA MET A 153 12.05 7.45 -17.30
C MET A 153 11.52 8.62 -16.48
N MET A 154 10.37 9.15 -16.91
CA MET A 154 9.58 10.08 -16.12
C MET A 154 8.67 9.34 -15.14
N VAL A 155 8.34 10.04 -14.06
CA VAL A 155 7.26 9.64 -13.13
C VAL A 155 5.98 10.38 -13.54
N ASN A 156 4.82 9.88 -13.12
CA ASN A 156 3.48 10.30 -13.49
C ASN A 156 2.98 9.69 -14.83
N ASP A 157 1.74 10.00 -15.18
CA ASP A 157 1.05 9.63 -16.40
C ASP A 157 1.08 10.76 -17.45
N PRO A 158 0.98 10.43 -18.76
CA PRO A 158 0.66 11.39 -19.80
C PRO A 158 -0.61 12.17 -19.46
N GLN A 159 -0.57 13.50 -19.53
CA GLN A 159 -1.61 14.38 -18.96
C GLN A 159 -2.92 14.32 -19.76
N PRO A 160 -4.13 14.39 -19.18
CA PRO A 160 -5.36 14.42 -19.98
C PRO A 160 -5.38 15.64 -20.93
N THR A 161 -5.93 15.46 -22.14
CA THR A 161 -6.08 16.55 -23.12
C THR A 161 -7.55 16.94 -23.29
N SER A 162 -7.83 18.09 -23.91
CA SER A 162 -9.21 18.47 -24.23
C SER A 162 -9.90 17.46 -25.17
N ALA A 163 -9.15 16.77 -26.03
CA ALA A 163 -9.68 15.75 -26.94
C ALA A 163 -9.83 14.38 -26.24
N GLU A 164 -8.97 14.08 -25.27
CA GLU A 164 -8.97 12.84 -24.50
C GLU A 164 -8.97 13.14 -23.00
N PRO A 165 -10.07 13.66 -22.42
CA PRO A 165 -10.11 14.10 -21.03
C PRO A 165 -10.02 12.95 -20.02
N ASN A 166 -10.25 11.71 -20.48
CA ASN A 166 -10.20 10.49 -19.67
C ASN A 166 -8.94 9.65 -19.92
N ARG A 167 -8.01 10.12 -20.76
CA ARG A 167 -6.71 9.47 -20.98
C ARG A 167 -6.03 9.24 -19.63
N PHE A 168 -5.58 8.01 -19.38
CA PHE A 168 -4.96 7.62 -18.10
C PHE A 168 -5.78 8.05 -16.88
N ALA A 169 -7.07 7.68 -16.85
CA ALA A 169 -7.99 8.02 -15.75
C ALA A 169 -8.17 9.54 -15.48
N GLY A 170 -7.89 10.37 -16.47
CA GLY A 170 -8.11 11.81 -16.41
C GLY A 170 -7.13 12.49 -15.45
N LYS A 171 -7.65 13.10 -14.38
CA LYS A 171 -6.79 13.76 -13.37
C LYS A 171 -6.22 12.80 -12.34
N SER A 172 -6.78 11.60 -12.20
CA SER A 172 -6.36 10.63 -11.20
C SER A 172 -5.06 9.97 -11.63
N LEU A 173 -4.18 9.70 -10.68
CA LEU A 173 -2.98 8.92 -10.94
C LEU A 173 -3.36 7.46 -11.20
N THR A 174 -2.81 6.87 -12.25
CA THR A 174 -2.91 5.43 -12.50
C THR A 174 -1.73 4.69 -11.87
N TYR A 175 -1.79 3.36 -11.82
CA TYR A 175 -0.62 2.58 -11.44
C TYR A 175 0.56 2.82 -12.39
N TYR A 176 0.28 3.08 -13.67
CA TYR A 176 1.32 3.38 -14.65
C TYR A 176 2.14 4.59 -14.24
N GLY A 177 1.51 5.62 -13.65
CA GLY A 177 2.19 6.83 -13.23
C GLY A 177 3.05 6.69 -11.98
N ARG A 178 2.91 5.58 -11.24
CA ARG A 178 3.67 5.33 -10.01
C ARG A 178 5.12 4.96 -10.33
N TRP A 179 6.05 5.53 -9.56
CA TRP A 179 7.48 5.21 -9.64
C TRP A 179 7.76 3.70 -9.47
N VAL A 180 7.00 3.00 -8.63
CA VAL A 180 7.12 1.54 -8.43
C VAL A 180 6.87 0.79 -9.74
N TYR A 181 5.83 1.17 -10.50
CA TYR A 181 5.55 0.56 -11.80
C TYR A 181 6.75 0.74 -12.75
N LYS A 182 7.40 1.91 -12.75
CA LYS A 182 8.58 2.16 -13.59
C LYS A 182 9.72 1.19 -13.27
N TYR A 183 10.01 0.98 -11.98
CA TYR A 183 11.02 0.03 -11.55
C TYR A 183 10.70 -1.40 -11.95
N GLU A 184 9.44 -1.81 -11.80
CA GLU A 184 9.01 -3.15 -12.19
C GLU A 184 8.98 -3.36 -13.70
N GLU A 185 8.60 -2.34 -14.45
CA GLU A 185 8.62 -2.38 -15.92
C GLU A 185 10.06 -2.46 -16.42
N ALA A 186 10.98 -1.65 -15.89
CA ALA A 186 12.40 -1.73 -16.25
C ALA A 186 12.98 -3.14 -16.01
N LEU A 187 12.63 -3.77 -14.89
CA LEU A 187 13.00 -5.15 -14.60
C LEU A 187 12.41 -6.11 -15.65
N ARG A 188 11.12 -5.96 -16.00
CA ARG A 188 10.45 -6.78 -17.02
C ARG A 188 11.04 -6.60 -18.43
N GLN A 189 11.55 -5.42 -18.74
CA GLN A 189 12.24 -5.11 -20.00
C GLN A 189 13.71 -5.59 -20.02
N GLY A 190 14.24 -6.10 -18.90
CA GLY A 190 15.61 -6.61 -18.80
C GLY A 190 16.69 -5.53 -18.74
N ALA A 191 16.33 -4.31 -18.33
CA ALA A 191 17.27 -3.21 -18.16
C ALA A 191 18.41 -3.58 -17.19
N ALA A 192 19.62 -3.06 -17.45
CA ALA A 192 20.74 -3.19 -16.52
C ALA A 192 20.53 -2.33 -15.26
N GLY A 193 19.82 -1.21 -15.41
CA GLY A 193 19.36 -0.37 -14.32
C GLY A 193 18.36 0.67 -14.76
N VAL A 194 17.77 1.37 -13.79
CA VAL A 194 16.72 2.36 -14.01
C VAL A 194 16.95 3.62 -13.17
N LEU A 195 16.76 4.79 -13.77
CA LEU A 195 16.74 6.07 -13.07
C LEU A 195 15.47 6.84 -13.43
N LEU A 196 14.84 7.42 -12.42
CA LEU A 196 13.66 8.26 -12.60
C LEU A 196 14.04 9.74 -12.53
N ILE A 197 13.49 10.56 -13.41
CA ILE A 197 13.67 12.01 -13.34
C ILE A 197 12.75 12.56 -12.26
N HIS A 198 13.33 13.13 -11.20
CA HIS A 198 12.54 13.76 -10.13
C HIS A 198 12.09 15.16 -10.55
N THR A 199 10.79 15.43 -10.38
CA THR A 199 10.28 16.78 -10.16
C THR A 199 9.27 16.71 -9.02
N THR A 200 9.12 17.77 -8.22
CA THR A 200 8.11 17.77 -7.14
C THR A 200 6.69 17.56 -7.69
N ALA A 201 6.41 18.12 -8.88
CA ALA A 201 5.11 18.00 -9.52
C ALA A 201 4.79 16.57 -9.96
N SER A 202 5.75 15.83 -10.53
CA SER A 202 5.54 14.45 -10.98
C SER A 202 5.63 13.44 -9.84
N ALA A 203 6.50 13.67 -8.85
CA ALA A 203 6.71 12.77 -7.73
C ALA A 203 5.66 12.94 -6.61
N SER A 204 4.99 14.10 -6.54
CA SER A 204 4.11 14.54 -5.44
C SER A 204 4.79 14.79 -4.09
N TYR A 205 6.12 14.72 -4.04
CA TYR A 205 6.94 14.96 -2.84
C TYR A 205 8.30 15.58 -3.20
N PRO A 206 8.95 16.31 -2.27
CA PRO A 206 10.26 16.92 -2.49
C PRO A 206 11.37 15.89 -2.64
N TRP A 207 12.51 16.31 -3.22
CA TRP A 207 13.71 15.47 -3.41
C TRP A 207 14.25 14.85 -2.11
N SER A 208 14.00 15.48 -0.97
CA SER A 208 14.41 14.93 0.33
C SER A 208 13.85 13.54 0.60
N VAL A 209 12.68 13.19 0.04
CA VAL A 209 12.07 11.86 0.22
C VAL A 209 12.93 10.75 -0.42
N PRO A 210 13.21 10.76 -1.74
CA PRO A 210 14.12 9.78 -2.32
C PRO A 210 15.56 9.93 -1.81
N ALA A 211 16.03 11.15 -1.53
CA ALA A 211 17.36 11.36 -0.94
C ALA A 211 17.53 10.62 0.40
N ASN A 212 16.57 10.79 1.31
CA ASN A 212 16.56 10.11 2.59
C ASN A 212 16.35 8.60 2.39
N GLY A 213 15.37 8.18 1.58
CA GLY A 213 15.08 6.75 1.38
C GLY A 213 16.28 5.96 0.85
N PHE A 214 17.06 6.52 -0.07
CA PHE A 214 18.28 5.89 -0.59
C PHE A 214 19.54 6.11 0.26
N GLY A 215 19.52 7.08 1.18
CA GLY A 215 20.60 7.28 2.16
C GLY A 215 20.59 6.27 3.31
N HIS A 216 19.46 5.60 3.54
CA HIS A 216 19.28 4.59 4.58
C HIS A 216 19.24 3.18 3.99
N GLU A 217 19.14 2.19 4.87
CA GLU A 217 18.87 0.81 4.46
C GLU A 217 17.48 0.72 3.81
N ARG A 218 17.41 0.05 2.66
CA ARG A 218 16.17 -0.22 1.92
C ARG A 218 15.87 -1.71 1.94
N PHE A 219 14.60 -2.06 2.06
CA PHE A 219 14.17 -3.45 2.15
C PHE A 219 13.46 -3.90 0.88
N ASN A 220 13.74 -5.13 0.45
CA ASN A 220 13.08 -5.77 -0.69
C ASN A 220 12.83 -7.24 -0.37
N LEU A 221 11.85 -7.86 -1.03
CA LEU A 221 11.72 -9.31 -0.98
C LEU A 221 12.94 -9.97 -1.64
N ALA A 222 13.43 -11.06 -1.05
CA ALA A 222 14.57 -11.79 -1.60
C ALA A 222 14.35 -12.21 -3.07
N GLY A 223 15.37 -11.98 -3.92
CA GLY A 223 15.47 -12.52 -5.27
C GLY A 223 14.73 -11.78 -6.39
N ALA A 224 13.93 -10.75 -6.10
CA ALA A 224 13.21 -9.99 -7.14
C ALA A 224 13.53 -8.49 -7.02
N GLY A 225 14.28 -7.93 -7.98
CA GLY A 225 14.54 -6.50 -8.02
C GLY A 225 15.54 -6.09 -9.10
N ASN A 226 15.63 -4.78 -9.34
CA ASN A 226 16.62 -4.22 -10.25
C ASN A 226 18.04 -4.34 -9.67
N ALA A 227 19.03 -4.56 -10.55
CA ALA A 227 20.44 -4.50 -10.15
C ALA A 227 20.84 -3.07 -9.71
N MET A 228 20.26 -2.06 -10.36
CA MET A 228 20.34 -0.67 -9.95
C MET A 228 19.01 0.01 -10.23
N GLU A 229 18.48 0.69 -9.23
CA GLU A 229 17.35 1.60 -9.37
C GLU A 229 17.62 2.89 -8.60
N GLY A 230 16.99 3.99 -9.01
CA GLY A 230 17.29 5.29 -8.42
C GLY A 230 16.53 6.45 -9.03
N TRP A 231 16.99 7.65 -8.69
CA TRP A 231 16.45 8.92 -9.18
C TRP A 231 17.59 9.87 -9.56
N LEU A 232 17.31 10.74 -10.54
CA LEU A 232 18.14 11.87 -10.92
C LEU A 232 17.43 13.17 -10.57
N GLN A 233 18.16 14.14 -10.04
CA GLN A 233 17.69 15.52 -10.01
C GLN A 233 17.45 16.02 -11.44
N GLU A 234 16.45 16.89 -11.60
CA GLU A 234 16.10 17.44 -12.91
C GLU A 234 17.27 18.16 -13.58
N ASP A 235 18.03 18.97 -12.82
CA ASP A 235 19.18 19.70 -13.36
C ASP A 235 20.29 18.77 -13.86
N MET A 236 20.51 17.65 -13.16
CA MET A 236 21.47 16.63 -13.59
C MET A 236 20.97 15.88 -14.83
N ALA A 237 19.67 15.57 -14.90
CA ALA A 237 19.08 14.99 -16.10
C ALA A 237 19.22 15.94 -17.31
N ARG A 238 18.93 17.24 -17.15
CA ARG A 238 19.13 18.26 -18.20
C ARG A 238 20.57 18.32 -18.68
N THR A 239 21.54 18.35 -17.75
CA THR A 239 22.97 18.37 -18.07
C THR A 239 23.40 17.12 -18.85
N LEU A 240 22.94 15.93 -18.44
CA LEU A 240 23.23 14.67 -19.14
C LEU A 240 22.65 14.65 -20.56
N PHE A 241 21.37 15.04 -20.70
CA PHE A 241 20.67 15.02 -21.98
C PHE A 241 21.32 16.00 -22.96
N GLN A 242 21.62 17.23 -22.51
CA GLN A 242 22.28 18.24 -23.32
C GLN A 242 23.68 17.79 -23.77
N ALA A 243 24.46 17.14 -22.89
CA ALA A 243 25.76 16.58 -23.26
C ALA A 243 25.65 15.47 -24.33
N GLY A 244 24.53 14.76 -24.37
CA GLY A 244 24.16 13.79 -25.40
C GLY A 244 23.59 14.39 -26.70
N GLY A 245 23.44 15.72 -26.76
CA GLY A 245 22.82 16.43 -27.89
C GLY A 245 21.29 16.39 -27.90
N GLN A 246 20.67 16.09 -26.76
CA GLN A 246 19.21 16.00 -26.60
C GLN A 246 18.66 17.17 -25.79
N ASP A 247 17.43 17.58 -26.09
CA ASP A 247 16.66 18.56 -25.30
C ASP A 247 15.59 17.82 -24.48
N LEU A 248 15.70 17.88 -23.14
CA LEU A 248 14.78 17.19 -22.24
C LEU A 248 13.33 17.69 -22.41
N ASP A 249 13.10 18.98 -22.63
CA ASP A 249 11.74 19.51 -22.72
C ASP A 249 11.08 19.11 -24.04
N ALA A 250 11.85 19.08 -25.13
CA ALA A 250 11.37 18.54 -26.41
C ALA A 250 11.02 17.05 -26.30
N LEU A 251 11.84 16.26 -25.61
CA LEU A 251 11.58 14.84 -25.39
C LEU A 251 10.38 14.58 -24.48
N ARG A 252 10.17 15.41 -23.46
CA ARG A 252 8.96 15.39 -22.62
C ARG A 252 7.71 15.65 -23.44
N ALA A 253 7.73 16.68 -24.28
CA ALA A 253 6.61 17.01 -25.15
C ALA A 253 6.29 15.88 -26.14
N GLN A 254 7.30 15.19 -26.66
CA GLN A 254 7.10 14.01 -27.52
C GLN A 254 6.52 12.83 -26.73
N ALA A 255 6.96 12.62 -25.49
CA ALA A 255 6.45 11.57 -24.62
C ALA A 255 4.99 11.78 -24.16
N GLU A 256 4.36 12.90 -24.50
CA GLU A 256 2.91 13.13 -24.29
C GLU A 256 2.03 12.51 -25.39
N THR A 257 2.61 11.82 -26.38
CA THR A 257 1.88 11.23 -27.50
C THR A 257 2.17 9.75 -27.71
N ARG A 258 1.21 9.02 -28.30
CA ARG A 258 1.34 7.57 -28.58
C ARG A 258 2.41 7.28 -29.64
N GLU A 259 2.85 8.28 -30.39
CA GLU A 259 3.90 8.19 -31.42
C GLU A 259 5.30 8.17 -30.83
N PHE A 260 5.46 8.49 -29.53
CA PHE A 260 6.75 8.46 -28.85
C PHE A 260 7.49 7.14 -29.08
N ARG A 261 8.81 7.26 -29.27
CA ARG A 261 9.77 6.16 -29.35
C ARG A 261 10.95 6.46 -28.43
N PRO A 262 11.50 5.46 -27.74
CA PRO A 262 12.71 5.63 -26.93
C PRO A 262 13.85 6.28 -27.69
N VAL A 263 14.61 7.10 -26.98
CA VAL A 263 15.72 7.88 -27.54
C VAL A 263 17.02 7.45 -26.88
N ALA A 264 17.97 6.99 -27.69
CA ALA A 264 19.35 6.79 -27.25
C ALA A 264 19.98 8.15 -26.95
N LEU A 265 20.52 8.32 -25.75
CA LEU A 265 21.02 9.63 -25.30
C LEU A 265 22.45 9.93 -25.76
N ASN A 266 23.03 9.11 -26.66
CA ASN A 266 24.45 9.19 -27.03
C ASN A 266 25.38 9.27 -25.80
N ALA A 267 24.99 8.56 -24.74
CA ALA A 267 25.65 8.53 -23.46
C ALA A 267 25.85 7.08 -23.02
N THR A 268 26.91 6.87 -22.24
CA THR A 268 27.17 5.62 -21.53
C THR A 268 27.23 5.90 -20.04
N VAL A 269 26.90 4.89 -19.24
CA VAL A 269 27.05 4.92 -17.78
C VAL A 269 28.04 3.83 -17.38
N LYS A 270 28.87 4.15 -16.40
CA LYS A 270 29.66 3.20 -15.62
C LYS A 270 29.13 3.19 -14.19
N VAL A 271 28.71 2.01 -13.74
CA VAL A 271 28.18 1.78 -12.39
C VAL A 271 29.12 0.86 -11.64
N ALA A 272 29.47 1.24 -10.42
CA ALA A 272 30.10 0.39 -9.43
C ALA A 272 29.38 0.63 -8.10
N LEU A 273 28.39 -0.20 -7.80
CA LEU A 273 27.59 -0.14 -6.59
C LEU A 273 28.06 -1.23 -5.62
N ASN A 274 28.41 -0.79 -4.42
CA ASN A 274 28.76 -1.68 -3.31
C ASN A 274 27.72 -1.46 -2.21
N SER A 275 27.07 -2.53 -1.79
CA SER A 275 25.99 -2.48 -0.79
C SER A 275 26.37 -3.28 0.44
N GLN A 276 25.99 -2.79 1.62
CA GLN A 276 25.82 -3.65 2.78
C GLN A 276 24.50 -4.39 2.62
N ILE A 277 24.54 -5.72 2.74
CA ILE A 277 23.36 -6.58 2.63
C ILE A 277 23.15 -7.34 3.93
N ARG A 278 21.92 -7.38 4.43
CA ARG A 278 21.52 -8.34 5.47
C ARG A 278 20.21 -9.02 5.11
N SER A 279 20.14 -10.31 5.39
CA SER A 279 18.90 -11.08 5.28
C SER A 279 18.16 -11.04 6.60
N ILE A 280 16.86 -10.81 6.55
CA ILE A 280 15.99 -10.64 7.70
C ILE A 280 14.77 -11.52 7.48
N GLU A 281 14.46 -12.35 8.47
CA GLU A 281 13.18 -13.06 8.48
C GLU A 281 12.14 -12.16 9.15
N GLN A 282 10.99 -12.00 8.50
CA GLN A 282 9.83 -11.29 9.03
C GLN A 282 8.58 -12.17 8.86
N PHE A 283 7.49 -11.80 9.53
CA PHE A 283 6.28 -12.61 9.54
C PHE A 283 5.05 -11.74 9.27
N ASN A 284 4.26 -12.14 8.27
CA ASN A 284 2.85 -11.80 8.33
C ASN A 284 2.25 -12.61 9.49
N VAL A 285 1.33 -12.01 10.25
CA VAL A 285 0.51 -12.73 11.21
C VAL A 285 -0.86 -12.97 10.60
N ALA A 286 -1.41 -14.17 10.69
CA ALA A 286 -2.72 -14.49 10.14
C ALA A 286 -3.49 -15.44 11.05
N GLY A 287 -4.79 -15.18 11.23
CA GLY A 287 -5.69 -16.06 11.96
C GLY A 287 -7.02 -16.26 11.22
N ILE A 288 -7.63 -17.42 11.42
CA ILE A 288 -8.74 -17.92 10.61
C ILE A 288 -10.01 -18.06 11.46
N VAL A 289 -11.13 -17.55 10.94
CA VAL A 289 -12.48 -17.92 11.39
C VAL A 289 -13.11 -18.82 10.32
N PRO A 290 -13.28 -20.13 10.58
CA PRO A 290 -13.84 -21.06 9.59
C PRO A 290 -15.23 -20.65 9.12
N GLY A 291 -15.47 -20.77 7.81
CA GLY A 291 -16.80 -20.57 7.23
C GLY A 291 -17.81 -21.65 7.65
N THR A 292 -19.07 -21.24 7.80
CA THR A 292 -20.16 -22.12 8.25
C THR A 292 -20.87 -22.86 7.12
N ASP A 293 -20.77 -22.36 5.89
CA ASP A 293 -21.50 -22.92 4.74
C ASP A 293 -20.64 -24.00 4.04
N PRO A 294 -21.13 -25.24 3.90
CA PRO A 294 -20.35 -26.32 3.29
C PRO A 294 -19.86 -26.05 1.86
N LYS A 295 -20.51 -25.14 1.12
CA LYS A 295 -20.15 -24.79 -0.26
C LYS A 295 -19.27 -23.55 -0.34
N LEU A 296 -19.41 -22.61 0.60
CA LEU A 296 -18.69 -21.33 0.56
C LEU A 296 -17.50 -21.26 1.51
N LYS A 297 -17.37 -22.16 2.50
CA LYS A 297 -16.27 -22.13 3.47
C LYS A 297 -14.87 -22.25 2.86
N ASP A 298 -14.76 -22.78 1.65
CA ASP A 298 -13.51 -22.86 0.90
C ASP A 298 -13.14 -21.54 0.21
N GLU A 299 -14.02 -20.54 0.24
CA GLU A 299 -13.77 -19.17 -0.18
C GLU A 299 -13.52 -18.28 1.04
N ALA A 300 -12.73 -17.22 0.88
CA ALA A 300 -12.34 -16.35 1.98
C ALA A 300 -12.59 -14.87 1.71
N VAL A 301 -12.97 -14.13 2.76
CA VAL A 301 -12.81 -12.67 2.82
C VAL A 301 -11.62 -12.38 3.72
N ILE A 302 -10.71 -11.54 3.25
CA ILE A 302 -9.55 -11.08 4.03
C ILE A 302 -9.87 -9.70 4.59
N TYR A 303 -9.57 -9.52 5.88
CA TYR A 303 -9.45 -8.23 6.52
C TYR A 303 -7.97 -8.03 6.83
N SER A 304 -7.38 -6.92 6.39
CA SER A 304 -5.94 -6.68 6.56
C SER A 304 -5.64 -5.35 7.25
N ALA A 305 -4.53 -5.31 7.97
CA ALA A 305 -3.89 -4.10 8.45
C ALA A 305 -2.44 -4.41 8.82
N HIS A 306 -1.46 -3.72 8.23
CA HIS A 306 -0.05 -3.96 8.58
C HIS A 306 0.21 -3.69 10.06
N TRP A 307 1.30 -4.28 10.56
CA TRP A 307 1.70 -4.11 11.96
C TRP A 307 2.96 -3.25 12.14
N ASP A 308 3.79 -3.13 11.11
CA ASP A 308 5.06 -2.42 11.17
C ASP A 308 4.86 -0.91 11.01
N HIS A 309 5.68 -0.13 11.70
CA HIS A 309 5.87 1.28 11.39
C HIS A 309 7.36 1.55 11.14
N LEU A 310 7.82 2.80 11.27
CA LEU A 310 9.20 3.19 10.93
C LEU A 310 10.25 2.73 11.95
N GLY A 311 9.86 2.26 13.12
CA GLY A 311 10.78 1.78 14.15
C GLY A 311 11.43 2.88 14.98
N LYS A 312 12.62 2.56 15.50
CA LYS A 312 13.46 3.51 16.23
C LYS A 312 14.67 3.89 15.38
N ASP A 313 15.03 5.16 15.43
CA ASP A 313 16.24 5.68 14.81
C ASP A 313 17.43 5.59 15.78
N ASP A 314 18.20 4.50 15.66
CA ASP A 314 19.38 4.26 16.50
C ASP A 314 20.64 5.01 16.02
N ASP A 315 20.62 5.61 14.83
CA ASP A 315 21.79 6.32 14.25
C ASP A 315 21.95 7.76 14.80
N GLY A 316 21.10 8.17 15.75
CA GLY A 316 21.15 9.48 16.43
C GLY A 316 20.84 10.67 15.52
N GLY A 317 20.44 10.40 14.28
CA GLY A 317 20.07 11.40 13.30
C GLY A 317 18.58 11.70 13.38
N SER A 318 18.08 12.16 14.55
CA SER A 318 16.68 12.58 14.63
C SER A 318 16.37 13.46 13.43
N ARG A 319 15.33 13.08 12.68
CA ARG A 319 14.74 13.89 11.61
C ARG A 319 14.37 15.25 12.23
N GLY A 320 15.33 16.18 12.29
CA GLY A 320 15.16 17.50 12.91
C GLY A 320 15.71 17.72 14.33
N GLY A 321 16.65 16.92 14.86
CA GLY A 321 17.33 17.23 16.13
C GLY A 321 16.44 17.12 17.38
N GLN A 322 15.40 16.31 17.32
CA GLN A 322 14.49 16.00 18.42
C GLN A 322 15.14 15.02 19.42
N SER A 323 14.70 15.06 20.68
CA SER A 323 15.16 14.15 21.75
C SER A 323 14.51 12.77 21.68
N ASP A 324 13.33 12.69 21.06
CA ASP A 324 12.65 11.45 20.79
C ASP A 324 13.09 10.89 19.43
N HIS A 325 13.22 9.57 19.39
CA HIS A 325 13.74 8.79 18.27
C HIS A 325 12.86 7.57 17.96
N ILE A 326 11.72 7.43 18.63
CA ILE A 326 10.78 6.34 18.41
C ILE A 326 9.64 6.85 17.54
N TYR A 327 9.37 6.14 16.44
CA TYR A 327 8.23 6.43 15.59
C TYR A 327 7.11 5.48 16.01
N ASN A 328 6.27 5.90 16.95
CA ASN A 328 5.27 5.01 17.57
C ASN A 328 4.15 4.61 16.62
N GLY A 329 3.80 5.46 15.65
CA GLY A 329 2.82 5.13 14.61
C GLY A 329 1.45 4.77 15.19
N ALA A 330 0.86 5.67 15.98
CA ALA A 330 -0.42 5.41 16.62
C ALA A 330 -1.58 5.38 15.61
N ILE A 331 -1.62 6.34 14.69
CA ILE A 331 -2.60 6.37 13.60
C ILE A 331 -2.11 5.56 12.42
N ASP A 332 -0.96 5.89 11.87
CA ASP A 332 -0.27 5.06 10.88
C ASP A 332 0.74 4.20 11.65
N ASN A 333 0.37 3.03 12.16
CA ASN A 333 -0.72 2.15 11.73
C ASN A 333 -1.37 1.35 12.86
N ALA A 334 -0.95 1.57 14.12
CA ALA A 334 -1.43 0.78 15.25
C ALA A 334 -2.97 0.79 15.35
N SER A 335 -3.60 1.86 14.88
CA SER A 335 -5.06 2.00 14.79
C SER A 335 -5.74 0.89 13.97
N GLY A 336 -5.26 0.61 12.76
CA GLY A 336 -5.75 -0.47 11.90
C GLY A 336 -5.51 -1.85 12.51
N ALA A 337 -4.29 -2.11 12.98
CA ALA A 337 -3.92 -3.38 13.59
C ALA A 337 -4.76 -3.69 14.85
N ALA A 338 -5.01 -2.68 15.69
CA ALA A 338 -5.84 -2.76 16.88
C ALA A 338 -7.32 -3.00 16.55
N ALA A 339 -7.85 -2.29 15.56
CA ALA A 339 -9.22 -2.50 15.08
C ALA A 339 -9.41 -3.93 14.55
N LEU A 340 -8.42 -4.47 13.84
CA LEU A 340 -8.48 -5.81 13.29
C LEU A 340 -8.58 -6.90 14.39
N LEU A 341 -7.85 -6.74 15.50
CA LEU A 341 -7.97 -7.61 16.69
C LEU A 341 -9.37 -7.51 17.32
N ALA A 342 -9.88 -6.28 17.49
CA ALA A 342 -11.21 -6.07 18.06
C ALA A 342 -12.33 -6.65 17.18
N MET A 343 -12.19 -6.54 15.86
CA MET A 343 -13.10 -7.16 14.88
C MET A 343 -13.04 -8.70 14.95
N ALA A 344 -11.85 -9.28 15.06
CA ALA A 344 -11.65 -10.73 15.17
C ALA A 344 -12.38 -11.33 16.37
N GLN A 345 -12.32 -10.68 17.55
CA GLN A 345 -13.02 -11.10 18.77
C GLN A 345 -14.55 -11.19 18.61
N VAL A 346 -15.10 -10.40 17.69
CA VAL A 346 -16.53 -10.45 17.34
C VAL A 346 -16.77 -11.55 16.31
N ALA A 347 -15.94 -11.63 15.26
CA ALA A 347 -16.11 -12.58 14.16
C ALA A 347 -16.04 -14.04 14.60
N VAL A 348 -15.16 -14.39 15.54
CA VAL A 348 -15.07 -15.76 16.09
C VAL A 348 -16.36 -16.23 16.76
N LYS A 349 -17.16 -15.31 17.31
CA LYS A 349 -18.43 -15.62 17.99
C LYS A 349 -19.62 -15.68 17.03
N GLN A 350 -19.49 -15.07 15.86
CA GLN A 350 -20.54 -15.03 14.85
C GLN A 350 -20.01 -15.37 13.44
N PRO A 351 -19.44 -16.57 13.20
CA PRO A 351 -18.81 -16.88 11.92
C PRO A 351 -19.73 -16.68 10.70
N ALA A 352 -19.19 -16.16 9.60
CA ALA A 352 -19.89 -15.99 8.32
C ALA A 352 -19.98 -17.31 7.52
N ARG A 353 -20.62 -17.27 6.35
CA ARG A 353 -20.72 -18.43 5.43
C ARG A 353 -19.37 -18.79 4.80
N ARG A 354 -18.65 -17.79 4.28
CA ARG A 354 -17.23 -17.91 3.86
C ARG A 354 -16.29 -17.86 5.05
N THR A 355 -15.10 -18.40 4.86
CA THR A 355 -14.00 -18.23 5.80
C THR A 355 -13.62 -16.76 5.90
N GLN A 356 -13.28 -16.29 7.10
CA GLN A 356 -12.76 -14.94 7.31
C GLN A 356 -11.31 -15.07 7.76
N ILE A 357 -10.42 -14.32 7.12
CA ILE A 357 -8.99 -14.30 7.43
C ILE A 357 -8.66 -12.90 7.95
N PHE A 358 -8.08 -12.84 9.15
CA PHE A 358 -7.53 -11.63 9.73
C PHE A 358 -6.02 -11.67 9.50
N LEU A 359 -5.52 -10.76 8.67
CA LEU A 359 -4.14 -10.72 8.21
C LEU A 359 -3.47 -9.43 8.69
N TRP A 360 -2.32 -9.54 9.35
CA TRP A 360 -1.44 -8.43 9.67
C TRP A 360 -0.15 -8.56 8.84
N PRO A 361 -0.06 -7.89 7.69
CA PRO A 361 1.15 -7.89 6.87
C PRO A 361 2.34 -7.25 7.59
N ALA A 362 3.55 -7.74 7.28
CA ALA A 362 4.81 -7.10 7.65
C ALA A 362 5.33 -6.19 6.52
N GLY A 363 6.14 -5.19 6.85
CA GLY A 363 6.92 -4.44 5.87
C GLY A 363 6.09 -3.61 4.90
N GLU A 364 4.95 -3.06 5.32
CA GLU A 364 4.16 -2.15 4.49
C GLU A 364 4.95 -0.86 4.21
N GLU A 365 5.53 -0.28 5.26
CA GLU A 365 6.28 0.99 5.23
C GLU A 365 7.51 0.94 4.31
N THR A 366 7.93 -0.28 4.00
CA THR A 366 9.09 -0.58 3.17
C THR A 366 8.72 -1.10 1.79
N GLY A 367 7.43 -1.00 1.43
CA GLY A 367 6.91 -1.31 0.10
C GLY A 367 5.94 -2.49 0.04
N MET A 368 5.02 -2.62 1.01
CA MET A 368 3.99 -3.66 1.03
C MET A 368 4.58 -5.08 0.92
N LEU A 369 5.71 -5.33 1.59
CA LEU A 369 6.49 -6.55 1.40
C LEU A 369 5.71 -7.80 1.84
N GLY A 370 4.98 -7.71 2.95
CA GLY A 370 4.16 -8.77 3.53
C GLY A 370 2.99 -9.16 2.66
N SER A 371 2.17 -8.21 2.21
CA SER A 371 1.04 -8.48 1.31
C SER A 371 1.52 -8.90 -0.09
N THR A 372 2.65 -8.40 -0.56
CA THR A 372 3.31 -8.90 -1.78
C THR A 372 3.78 -10.34 -1.62
N ALA A 373 4.36 -10.70 -0.47
CA ALA A 373 4.76 -12.08 -0.18
C ALA A 373 3.54 -13.00 -0.06
N TYR A 374 2.47 -12.54 0.59
CA TYR A 374 1.20 -13.25 0.67
C TYR A 374 0.67 -13.54 -0.74
N THR A 375 0.53 -12.53 -1.60
CA THR A 375 -0.06 -12.74 -2.93
C THR A 375 0.80 -13.62 -3.85
N ARG A 376 2.12 -13.68 -3.64
CA ARG A 376 3.02 -14.62 -4.34
C ARG A 376 2.88 -16.06 -3.84
N LYS A 377 2.68 -16.27 -2.55
CA LYS A 377 2.54 -17.59 -1.91
C LYS A 377 1.37 -17.56 -0.92
N PRO A 378 0.12 -17.57 -1.41
CA PRO A 378 -1.01 -17.20 -0.58
C PRO A 378 -1.40 -18.31 0.38
N LEU A 379 -1.82 -17.90 1.59
CA LEU A 379 -2.39 -18.83 2.59
C LEU A 379 -3.75 -19.38 2.15
N TRP A 380 -4.45 -18.65 1.28
CA TRP A 380 -5.70 -19.05 0.66
C TRP A 380 -5.65 -18.80 -0.84
N PRO A 381 -6.06 -19.74 -1.72
CA PRO A 381 -5.96 -19.54 -3.16
C PRO A 381 -6.61 -18.23 -3.62
N LEU A 382 -5.90 -17.39 -4.37
CA LEU A 382 -6.39 -16.06 -4.78
C LEU A 382 -7.69 -16.13 -5.58
N ALA A 383 -7.85 -17.16 -6.42
CA ALA A 383 -9.10 -17.45 -7.13
C ALA A 383 -10.31 -17.71 -6.22
N LYS A 384 -10.06 -18.10 -4.96
CA LYS A 384 -11.07 -18.31 -3.91
C LYS A 384 -11.10 -17.18 -2.87
N THR A 385 -10.32 -16.13 -3.07
CA THR A 385 -10.36 -14.92 -2.23
C THR A 385 -11.35 -13.93 -2.82
N ALA A 386 -12.44 -13.68 -2.08
CA ALA A 386 -13.55 -12.83 -2.48
C ALA A 386 -13.16 -11.35 -2.50
N ALA A 387 -12.50 -10.90 -1.44
CA ALA A 387 -12.00 -9.54 -1.31
C ALA A 387 -10.89 -9.46 -0.27
N ASP A 388 -10.11 -8.39 -0.37
CA ASP A 388 -9.30 -7.88 0.73
C ASP A 388 -9.84 -6.50 1.16
N LEU A 389 -10.20 -6.39 2.43
CA LEU A 389 -10.77 -5.19 3.05
C LEU A 389 -9.72 -4.64 4.03
N ASN A 390 -8.91 -3.72 3.53
CA ASN A 390 -7.78 -3.19 4.29
C ASN A 390 -8.18 -2.05 5.21
N LEU A 391 -7.55 -2.02 6.37
CA LEU A 391 -7.47 -0.90 7.29
C LEU A 391 -6.00 -0.50 7.41
N ASP A 392 -5.77 0.76 7.64
CA ASP A 392 -4.46 1.37 7.78
C ASP A 392 -4.67 2.46 8.83
N SER A 393 -4.76 3.70 8.39
CA SER A 393 -4.86 4.85 9.26
C SER A 393 -6.29 5.27 9.49
N MET A 394 -6.73 5.13 10.74
CA MET A 394 -8.14 5.26 11.12
C MET A 394 -8.48 6.60 11.78
N ASN A 395 -9.78 6.93 11.78
CA ASN A 395 -10.33 8.20 12.26
C ASN A 395 -10.33 8.30 13.80
N PHE A 396 -9.39 9.05 14.37
CA PHE A 396 -9.27 9.30 15.82
C PHE A 396 -10.03 10.55 16.33
N VAL A 397 -10.81 11.20 15.47
CA VAL A 397 -11.41 12.53 15.74
C VAL A 397 -12.87 12.43 16.16
N GLY A 398 -13.60 11.40 15.74
CA GLY A 398 -14.99 11.14 16.14
C GLY A 398 -15.89 10.72 14.99
N LYS A 399 -17.16 10.43 15.28
CA LYS A 399 -18.13 9.94 14.28
C LYS A 399 -18.37 10.90 13.12
N THR A 400 -18.67 10.30 11.98
CA THR A 400 -19.04 10.96 10.73
C THR A 400 -20.40 10.48 10.23
N HIS A 401 -21.04 11.28 9.38
CA HIS A 401 -22.23 10.90 8.62
C HIS A 401 -21.89 10.09 7.36
N ASP A 402 -20.61 10.08 6.96
CA ASP A 402 -20.11 9.40 5.78
C ASP A 402 -18.92 8.49 6.03
N ILE A 403 -18.68 7.56 5.10
CA ILE A 403 -17.55 6.62 5.15
C ILE A 403 -16.81 6.60 3.81
N GLY A 404 -15.50 6.80 3.87
CA GLY A 404 -14.61 6.70 2.71
C GLY A 404 -14.38 5.25 2.30
N VAL A 405 -14.47 4.97 1.00
CA VAL A 405 -14.24 3.65 0.40
C VAL A 405 -13.48 3.78 -0.92
N ALA A 406 -12.50 4.68 -0.97
CA ALA A 406 -11.76 4.98 -2.19
C ALA A 406 -11.19 3.70 -2.83
N GLY A 407 -11.45 3.51 -4.12
CA GLY A 407 -11.10 2.30 -4.85
C GLY A 407 -12.18 1.23 -4.91
N ALA A 408 -13.17 1.23 -3.99
CA ALA A 408 -14.27 0.27 -4.05
C ALA A 408 -15.11 0.43 -5.32
N GLU A 409 -15.23 1.66 -5.84
CA GLU A 409 -15.95 2.02 -7.09
C GLU A 409 -15.43 1.29 -8.33
N ARG A 410 -14.23 0.72 -8.25
CA ARG A 410 -13.60 -0.06 -9.32
C ARG A 410 -14.12 -1.49 -9.42
N SER A 411 -14.96 -1.93 -8.48
CA SER A 411 -15.49 -3.29 -8.43
C SER A 411 -16.93 -3.33 -7.93
N SER A 412 -17.52 -4.53 -7.92
CA SER A 412 -18.83 -4.78 -7.32
C SER A 412 -18.86 -4.55 -5.79
N LEU A 413 -17.71 -4.33 -5.14
CA LEU A 413 -17.64 -4.00 -3.71
C LEU A 413 -18.29 -2.65 -3.39
N TYR A 414 -18.32 -1.70 -4.33
CA TYR A 414 -18.98 -0.41 -4.10
C TYR A 414 -20.47 -0.54 -3.76
N ALA A 415 -21.17 -1.42 -4.48
CA ALA A 415 -22.58 -1.70 -4.20
C ALA A 415 -22.77 -2.38 -2.83
N SER A 416 -21.83 -3.24 -2.43
CA SER A 416 -21.84 -3.88 -1.11
C SER A 416 -21.59 -2.87 0.01
N ALA A 417 -20.60 -1.97 -0.18
CA ALA A 417 -20.32 -0.85 0.71
C ALA A 417 -21.54 0.07 0.87
N ALA A 418 -22.23 0.40 -0.22
CA ALA A 418 -23.42 1.25 -0.18
C ALA A 418 -24.57 0.62 0.64
N LYS A 419 -24.80 -0.69 0.50
CA LYS A 419 -25.79 -1.42 1.33
C LYS A 419 -25.44 -1.35 2.81
N VAL A 420 -24.17 -1.57 3.15
CA VAL A 420 -23.68 -1.55 4.54
C VAL A 420 -23.78 -0.15 5.12
N ALA A 421 -23.35 0.87 4.37
CA ALA A 421 -23.43 2.28 4.77
C ALA A 421 -24.88 2.64 5.12
N LYS A 422 -25.82 2.33 4.22
CA LYS A 422 -27.25 2.56 4.46
C LYS A 422 -27.77 1.86 5.71
N ARG A 423 -27.40 0.59 5.94
CA ARG A 423 -27.79 -0.15 7.16
C ARG A 423 -27.24 0.46 8.44
N MET A 424 -26.09 1.12 8.37
CA MET A 424 -25.46 1.83 9.49
C MET A 424 -25.89 3.30 9.60
N GLY A 425 -26.79 3.78 8.74
CA GLY A 425 -27.20 5.19 8.72
C GLY A 425 -26.12 6.14 8.18
N LEU A 426 -25.20 5.63 7.37
CA LEU A 426 -24.11 6.38 6.73
C LEU A 426 -24.39 6.57 5.24
N ARG A 427 -23.78 7.60 4.66
CA ARG A 427 -23.58 7.72 3.22
C ARG A 427 -22.16 7.31 2.84
N LEU A 428 -21.94 6.87 1.61
CA LEU A 428 -20.57 6.80 1.10
C LEU A 428 -20.07 8.23 0.89
N ALA A 429 -18.81 8.47 1.27
CA ALA A 429 -18.15 9.73 0.95
C ALA A 429 -18.06 9.88 -0.59
N PRO A 430 -18.13 11.12 -1.12
CA PRO A 430 -18.02 11.33 -2.57
C PRO A 430 -16.70 10.78 -3.11
N THR A 431 -16.74 10.09 -4.25
CA THR A 431 -15.53 9.76 -4.99
C THR A 431 -14.93 11.04 -5.55
N ILE A 432 -13.65 11.30 -5.28
CA ILE A 432 -12.91 12.39 -5.92
C ILE A 432 -11.66 11.84 -6.61
N PRO A 433 -11.07 12.59 -7.58
CA PRO A 433 -9.88 12.14 -8.28
C PRO A 433 -8.70 11.88 -7.33
N ASP A 434 -8.09 10.71 -7.46
CA ASP A 434 -6.92 10.32 -6.67
C ASP A 434 -5.64 10.94 -7.27
N LEU A 435 -5.39 12.21 -6.95
CA LEU A 435 -4.27 12.96 -7.51
C LEU A 435 -2.89 12.49 -7.00
N SER A 436 -2.87 11.82 -5.84
CA SER A 436 -1.63 11.37 -5.18
C SER A 436 -1.35 9.87 -5.38
N GLY A 437 -2.29 9.15 -6.00
CA GLY A 437 -2.27 7.71 -6.14
C GLY A 437 -2.39 6.97 -4.82
N ALA A 438 -3.13 7.50 -3.85
CA ALA A 438 -3.35 6.88 -2.55
C ALA A 438 -3.81 5.42 -2.63
N PHE A 439 -4.59 5.06 -3.66
CA PHE A 439 -5.00 3.68 -3.89
C PHE A 439 -3.81 2.70 -4.05
N TYR A 440 -2.62 3.16 -4.46
CA TYR A 440 -1.45 2.30 -4.67
C TYR A 440 -0.42 2.41 -3.52
N ARG A 441 -0.85 2.72 -2.30
CA ARG A 441 0.02 3.02 -1.14
C ARG A 441 -0.30 2.24 0.14
N ALA A 442 -1.04 1.13 0.04
CA ALA A 442 -1.36 0.29 1.18
C ALA A 442 -1.53 -1.17 0.73
N ASP A 443 -1.50 -2.11 1.67
CA ASP A 443 -1.44 -3.57 1.39
C ASP A 443 -2.52 -4.11 0.45
N HIS A 444 -3.72 -3.55 0.46
CA HIS A 444 -4.79 -3.92 -0.48
C HIS A 444 -4.34 -3.86 -1.94
N PHE A 445 -3.39 -2.98 -2.26
CA PHE A 445 -2.89 -2.83 -3.61
C PHE A 445 -2.17 -4.09 -4.10
N ALA A 446 -1.45 -4.82 -3.23
CA ALA A 446 -0.85 -6.10 -3.60
C ALA A 446 -1.92 -7.11 -4.05
N PHE A 447 -3.05 -7.15 -3.34
CA PHE A 447 -4.21 -7.99 -3.69
C PHE A 447 -4.87 -7.53 -4.99
N ALA A 448 -5.07 -6.22 -5.17
CA ALA A 448 -5.63 -5.66 -6.40
C ALA A 448 -4.76 -5.98 -7.61
N LYS A 449 -3.45 -5.82 -7.49
CA LYS A 449 -2.45 -6.18 -8.51
C LYS A 449 -2.46 -7.68 -8.83
N ALA A 450 -2.76 -8.52 -7.85
CA ALA A 450 -2.94 -9.96 -8.03
C ALA A 450 -4.35 -10.35 -8.54
N GLY A 451 -5.22 -9.36 -8.83
CA GLY A 451 -6.54 -9.54 -9.41
C GLY A 451 -7.68 -9.72 -8.41
N VAL A 452 -7.41 -9.65 -7.10
CA VAL A 452 -8.44 -9.75 -6.04
C VAL A 452 -9.08 -8.37 -5.82
N PRO A 453 -10.41 -8.20 -5.90
CA PRO A 453 -11.07 -6.95 -5.53
C PRO A 453 -10.66 -6.50 -4.12
N ALA A 454 -10.02 -5.35 -4.02
CA ALA A 454 -9.42 -4.90 -2.77
C ALA A 454 -9.37 -3.37 -2.71
N PHE A 455 -9.57 -2.81 -1.52
CA PHE A 455 -9.50 -1.36 -1.28
C PHE A 455 -9.27 -1.06 0.21
N ASN A 456 -8.81 0.16 0.50
CA ASN A 456 -8.62 0.64 1.87
C ASN A 456 -9.89 1.33 2.40
N VAL A 457 -10.39 0.91 3.56
CA VAL A 457 -11.59 1.48 4.17
C VAL A 457 -11.23 2.68 5.04
N GLY A 458 -11.94 3.79 4.87
CA GLY A 458 -11.86 4.93 5.79
C GLY A 458 -10.61 5.80 5.66
N SER A 459 -9.73 5.54 4.69
CA SER A 459 -8.57 6.37 4.38
C SER A 459 -9.03 7.76 3.95
N ALA A 460 -8.96 8.71 4.88
CA ALA A 460 -9.14 10.13 4.57
C ALA A 460 -7.98 11.00 5.08
N VAL A 461 -7.11 10.45 5.95
CA VAL A 461 -6.04 11.23 6.58
C VAL A 461 -4.94 11.56 5.57
N PHE A 462 -4.60 10.63 4.66
CA PHE A 462 -3.45 10.78 3.73
C PHE A 462 -3.81 10.87 2.27
N SER A 463 -4.92 10.30 1.87
CA SER A 463 -5.31 10.21 0.46
C SER A 463 -5.70 11.57 -0.14
N GLY A 464 -5.89 12.59 0.70
CA GLY A 464 -6.24 13.94 0.26
C GLY A 464 -7.60 14.02 -0.44
N ASP A 465 -8.36 12.92 -0.36
CA ASP A 465 -9.57 12.66 -1.13
C ASP A 465 -10.84 12.54 -0.27
N GLY A 466 -10.69 12.58 1.05
CA GLY A 466 -11.82 12.55 1.98
C GLY A 466 -12.10 13.92 2.59
N SER A 467 -13.27 14.49 2.30
CA SER A 467 -13.94 15.31 3.30
C SER A 467 -14.82 14.40 4.14
N PHE A 468 -14.63 14.41 5.45
CA PHE A 468 -15.58 13.80 6.37
C PHE A 468 -16.61 14.83 6.81
N ASP A 469 -17.85 14.35 6.89
CA ASP A 469 -18.95 15.08 7.48
C ASP A 469 -19.09 14.68 8.93
N PHE A 470 -18.26 15.29 9.78
CA PHE A 470 -18.21 14.99 11.21
C PHE A 470 -19.50 15.42 11.91
N VAL A 471 -20.02 14.54 12.78
CA VAL A 471 -21.24 14.77 13.55
C VAL A 471 -21.07 15.90 14.56
N LYS A 472 -19.87 16.02 15.14
CA LYS A 472 -19.53 17.03 16.15
C LYS A 472 -18.45 17.97 15.61
N GLU A 473 -18.69 19.26 15.79
CA GLU A 473 -17.73 20.34 15.49
C GLU A 473 -17.02 20.19 14.14
N PRO A 474 -17.76 20.07 13.00
CA PRO A 474 -17.20 19.59 11.75
C PRO A 474 -15.99 20.36 11.23
N LYS A 475 -15.94 21.67 11.47
CA LYS A 475 -14.78 22.49 11.14
C LYS A 475 -13.55 22.11 11.98
N VAL A 476 -13.69 22.07 13.30
CA VAL A 476 -12.58 21.76 14.22
C VAL A 476 -12.10 20.33 14.03
N SER A 477 -13.04 19.40 13.88
CA SER A 477 -12.75 17.99 13.59
C SER A 477 -12.02 17.82 12.25
N GLY A 478 -12.48 18.50 11.20
CA GLY A 478 -11.81 18.53 9.91
C GLY A 478 -10.39 19.11 9.98
N GLU A 479 -10.22 20.24 10.66
CA GLU A 479 -8.90 20.87 10.88
C GLU A 479 -7.95 19.96 11.66
N ARG A 480 -8.45 19.27 12.69
CA ARG A 480 -7.67 18.29 13.47
C ARG A 480 -7.19 17.12 12.62
N LEU A 481 -8.05 16.57 11.77
CA LEU A 481 -7.66 15.48 10.88
C LEU A 481 -6.64 15.93 9.84
N VAL A 482 -6.80 17.12 9.26
CA VAL A 482 -5.85 17.68 8.30
C VAL A 482 -4.50 18.00 8.95
N ALA A 483 -4.52 18.48 10.20
CA ALA A 483 -3.30 18.81 10.95
C ALA A 483 -2.39 17.60 11.15
N PHE A 484 -2.97 16.39 11.26
CA PHE A 484 -2.23 15.14 11.41
C PHE A 484 -1.21 14.88 10.30
N LYS A 485 -1.35 15.49 9.11
CA LYS A 485 -0.33 15.39 8.04
C LYS A 485 1.07 15.85 8.49
N LYS A 486 1.17 16.64 9.56
CA LYS A 486 2.44 17.05 10.17
C LYS A 486 3.02 16.01 11.12
N ASP A 487 2.18 15.12 11.65
CA ASP A 487 2.55 14.04 12.58
C ASP A 487 2.80 12.73 11.83
N TYR A 488 2.23 12.58 10.63
CA TYR A 488 2.46 11.42 9.76
C TYR A 488 3.95 11.13 9.54
N HIS A 489 4.34 9.89 9.81
CA HIS A 489 5.73 9.41 9.68
C HIS A 489 6.72 10.22 10.52
N GLN A 490 6.23 10.88 11.57
CA GLN A 490 7.02 11.60 12.57
C GLN A 490 6.89 10.91 13.93
N VAL A 491 7.83 11.20 14.83
CA VAL A 491 7.79 10.73 16.22
C VAL A 491 6.55 11.24 16.97
N SER A 492 5.92 12.32 16.51
CA SER A 492 4.69 12.86 17.11
C SER A 492 3.41 12.08 16.78
N ASP A 493 3.47 11.03 15.95
CA ASP A 493 2.35 10.07 15.80
C ASP A 493 2.22 9.16 17.03
N GLU A 494 1.77 9.76 18.13
CA GLU A 494 1.61 9.12 19.43
C GLU A 494 0.15 8.92 19.84
N TYR A 495 -0.09 7.88 20.64
CA TYR A 495 -1.41 7.63 21.19
C TYR A 495 -1.78 8.70 22.22
N HIS A 496 -3.00 9.23 22.13
CA HIS A 496 -3.54 10.13 23.15
C HIS A 496 -4.80 9.55 23.82
N PRO A 497 -4.80 9.39 25.16
CA PRO A 497 -5.96 8.89 25.90
C PRO A 497 -7.25 9.73 25.72
N SER A 498 -7.10 11.01 25.36
CA SER A 498 -8.21 11.95 25.16
C SER A 498 -8.87 11.88 23.78
N TRP A 499 -8.40 11.01 22.87
CA TRP A 499 -9.01 10.84 21.54
C TRP A 499 -10.45 10.31 21.62
N ASP A 500 -11.31 10.89 20.78
CA ASP A 500 -12.65 10.38 20.50
C ASP A 500 -12.56 9.27 19.45
N LEU A 501 -12.37 8.03 19.91
CA LEU A 501 -12.26 6.85 19.05
C LEU A 501 -13.60 6.39 18.46
N SER A 502 -14.69 7.14 18.64
CA SER A 502 -16.00 6.75 18.12
C SER A 502 -16.04 6.70 16.58
N GLY A 503 -15.19 7.47 15.89
CA GLY A 503 -14.98 7.39 14.44
C GLY A 503 -14.21 6.13 14.03
N MET A 504 -13.14 5.80 14.74
CA MET A 504 -12.33 4.59 14.54
C MET A 504 -13.19 3.33 14.76
N LEU A 505 -14.00 3.33 15.82
CA LEU A 505 -14.95 2.25 16.08
C LEU A 505 -16.01 2.11 14.98
N GLN A 506 -16.52 3.24 14.47
CA GLN A 506 -17.46 3.26 13.34
C GLN A 506 -16.85 2.67 12.07
N GLN A 507 -15.58 2.98 11.77
CA GLN A 507 -14.84 2.42 10.63
C GLN A 507 -14.57 0.92 10.80
N ALA A 508 -14.14 0.47 11.98
CA ALA A 508 -13.96 -0.95 12.29
C ALA A 508 -15.27 -1.73 12.13
N GLN A 509 -16.36 -1.18 12.67
CA GLN A 509 -17.69 -1.77 12.56
C GLN A 509 -18.20 -1.84 11.12
N PHE A 510 -17.98 -0.78 10.34
CA PHE A 510 -18.34 -0.75 8.92
C PHE A 510 -17.57 -1.82 8.14
N THR A 511 -16.27 -1.91 8.37
CA THR A 511 -15.38 -2.88 7.70
C THR A 511 -15.83 -4.29 8.01
N LEU A 512 -16.03 -4.63 9.30
CA LEU A 512 -16.54 -5.93 9.72
C LEU A 512 -17.86 -6.27 9.02
N ASN A 513 -18.84 -5.36 9.06
CA ASN A 513 -20.14 -5.53 8.41
C ASN A 513 -20.05 -5.69 6.90
N LEU A 514 -19.11 -5.00 6.25
CA LEU A 514 -18.85 -5.16 4.82
C LEU A 514 -18.30 -6.54 4.51
N GLY A 515 -17.34 -7.03 5.29
CA GLY A 515 -16.85 -8.38 5.08
C GLY A 515 -17.92 -9.43 5.38
N TYR A 516 -18.88 -9.21 6.29
CA TYR A 516 -20.07 -10.07 6.42
C TYR A 516 -20.99 -10.02 5.20
N GLU A 517 -21.23 -8.84 4.61
CA GLU A 517 -22.00 -8.72 3.36
C GLU A 517 -21.35 -9.55 2.26
N VAL A 518 -20.04 -9.43 2.09
CA VAL A 518 -19.27 -10.18 1.09
C VAL A 518 -19.19 -11.66 1.43
N ALA A 519 -18.92 -12.02 2.68
CA ALA A 519 -18.76 -13.41 3.13
C ALA A 519 -20.07 -14.21 3.09
N ASN A 520 -21.22 -13.53 3.11
CA ASN A 520 -22.53 -14.17 3.07
C ASN A 520 -23.21 -14.12 1.70
N ASP A 521 -22.69 -13.35 0.73
CA ASP A 521 -23.20 -13.35 -0.65
C ASP A 521 -23.02 -14.74 -1.30
N LYS A 522 -23.82 -15.08 -2.29
CA LYS A 522 -23.64 -16.33 -3.05
C LYS A 522 -22.50 -16.21 -4.06
N ASN A 523 -22.21 -15.00 -4.54
CA ASN A 523 -21.23 -14.76 -5.60
C ASN A 523 -19.96 -14.10 -5.06
N LEU A 524 -18.84 -14.35 -5.71
CA LEU A 524 -17.61 -13.61 -5.47
C LEU A 524 -17.72 -12.19 -6.07
N PRO A 525 -17.13 -11.17 -5.44
CA PRO A 525 -16.96 -9.86 -6.04
C PRO A 525 -16.16 -9.90 -7.36
N THR A 526 -16.48 -8.96 -8.24
CA THR A 526 -15.86 -8.83 -9.57
C THR A 526 -15.37 -7.41 -9.81
N TRP A 527 -14.26 -7.26 -10.52
CA TRP A 527 -13.87 -5.97 -11.09
C TRP A 527 -14.87 -5.46 -12.11
N ASN A 528 -14.95 -4.14 -12.26
CA ASN A 528 -15.74 -3.54 -13.32
C ASN A 528 -15.13 -3.86 -14.69
N LYS A 529 -15.97 -3.84 -15.73
CA LYS A 529 -15.52 -4.08 -17.10
C LYS A 529 -14.51 -3.00 -17.51
N GLY A 530 -13.33 -3.43 -17.99
CA GLY A 530 -12.27 -2.54 -18.46
C GLY A 530 -11.17 -2.24 -17.44
N GLU A 531 -11.38 -2.58 -16.16
CA GLU A 531 -10.36 -2.42 -15.12
C GLU A 531 -9.11 -3.26 -15.43
N ALA A 532 -7.94 -2.64 -15.36
CA ALA A 532 -6.66 -3.31 -15.63
C ALA A 532 -6.43 -4.51 -14.69
N PHE A 533 -6.78 -4.37 -13.41
CA PHE A 533 -6.68 -5.43 -12.40
C PHE A 533 -7.61 -6.61 -12.67
N GLY A 534 -8.75 -6.38 -13.34
CA GLY A 534 -9.68 -7.43 -13.73
C GLY A 534 -9.16 -8.37 -14.83
N LYS A 535 -8.07 -8.00 -15.50
CA LYS A 535 -7.42 -8.84 -16.54
C LYS A 535 -6.41 -9.83 -15.96
N VAL A 536 -6.04 -9.67 -14.69
CA VAL A 536 -5.08 -10.55 -14.01
C VAL A 536 -5.78 -11.86 -13.66
N LYS A 537 -5.22 -12.98 -14.12
CA LYS A 537 -5.74 -14.30 -13.78
C LYS A 537 -5.34 -14.67 -12.36
N ARG A 538 -6.33 -14.81 -11.49
CA ARG A 538 -6.22 -15.30 -10.12
C ARG A 538 -6.11 -16.82 -10.04
#